data_AF-A0A0P7EZN4-F1
#
_entry.id   AF-A0A0P7EZN4-F1
#
_cell.length_a   1.000
_cell.length_b   1.000
_cell.length_c   1.000
_cell.angle_alpha   90.00
_cell.angle_beta   90.00
_cell.angle_gamma   90.00
#
_symmetry.space_group_name_H-M   'P 1'
#
loop_
_entity.id
_entity.type
_entity.pdbx_description
1 polymer ?
#
loop_
_entity_poly.entity_id
_entity_poly.type
_entity_poly.pdbx_seq_one_letter_code
_entity_poly.pdbx_strand_id
1 'polypeptide(L)'
;MMKKWLSVALISTAALMPYTTFASDALLQKAQQENRQQQSHNVARESGFKQTEQDLQAIKNKLVAERAALQAEADSLSVTFGENEAELAQLEEKLRLETGSLGELFGVVRQNAKELESELKSSVTGVDANSYQKDIDAIVAAKSLPTLTQLQAMWRSMEEQIKASGEMANVSFTLLNGEGREQTVSGVRLGSMALLDDTGYVKWNGQRGDAVNYLRQPESGPTANTISSGDIDALVIDPSRGILLEQLANSPTLADRLNAGGVVGKIILGLLAIGLLIALVRGASLMISRQKIMKQLKTPAQPGNNPLGRVLAVYQKDKHRSVEALELRLLEAVVDEQTHLEKGLSMLKLLAALAPMLGLLGTVTGMIETFQVITQFGNGDPKVMAGGISMALVTTVLGLVSAMPLLLAHNVLSSQAENIRSILEKQGIGLVAEQAERDMPSNKSHSNTLAENAA
;
A
#
# COMPACT_ATOMS: atom_id res chain seq x y z
N MET A 1 60.85 -76.60 94.21
CA MET A 1 62.18 -75.95 94.35
C MET A 1 61.97 -74.51 94.79
N MET A 2 62.73 -73.89 95.70
CA MET A 2 63.72 -74.39 96.66
C MET A 2 64.06 -73.30 97.72
N LYS A 3 64.51 -73.68 98.94
CA LYS A 3 65.09 -72.82 100.02
C LYS A 3 64.09 -71.87 100.74
N LYS A 4 64.22 -71.51 102.03
CA LYS A 4 65.00 -71.98 103.22
C LYS A 4 64.35 -71.40 104.51
N TRP A 5 64.23 -72.12 105.65
CA TRP A 5 65.03 -72.03 106.92
C TRP A 5 64.98 -70.64 107.64
N LEU A 6 65.00 -70.44 108.98
CA LEU A 6 64.95 -71.23 110.25
C LEU A 6 64.53 -70.21 111.39
N SER A 7 64.26 -70.41 112.69
CA SER A 7 64.26 -71.49 113.75
C SER A 7 63.10 -71.15 114.74
N VAL A 8 62.69 -71.82 115.83
CA VAL A 8 63.19 -72.82 116.82
C VAL A 8 64.13 -72.30 117.94
N ALA A 9 63.56 -72.04 119.14
CA ALA A 9 64.11 -72.20 120.50
C ALA A 9 62.98 -71.94 121.54
N LEU A 10 62.53 -72.89 122.38
CA LEU A 10 63.03 -73.30 123.71
C LEU A 10 62.80 -72.27 124.86
N ILE A 11 62.39 -72.61 126.09
CA ILE A 11 61.90 -73.87 126.71
C ILE A 11 61.31 -73.62 128.13
N SER A 12 60.38 -74.47 128.61
CA SER A 12 60.10 -74.74 130.06
C SER A 12 59.52 -73.60 130.94
N THR A 13 58.79 -73.80 132.07
CA THR A 13 58.21 -75.00 132.75
C THR A 13 57.03 -74.58 133.67
N ALA A 14 56.41 -75.58 134.31
CA ALA A 14 55.51 -75.50 135.48
C ALA A 14 54.03 -75.14 135.20
N ALA A 15 53.17 -75.51 136.14
CA ALA A 15 51.72 -75.59 135.98
C ALA A 15 50.99 -75.11 137.24
N LEU A 16 49.73 -74.69 137.09
CA LEU A 16 48.57 -75.21 137.86
C LEU A 16 47.28 -74.40 137.58
N MET A 17 46.21 -75.13 137.23
CA MET A 17 44.79 -74.78 137.40
C MET A 17 44.21 -73.57 136.63
N PRO A 18 42.87 -73.50 136.44
CA PRO A 18 42.27 -72.75 135.34
C PRO A 18 41.59 -71.44 135.75
N TYR A 19 41.40 -70.56 134.76
CA TYR A 19 40.28 -69.61 134.71
C TYR A 19 39.56 -69.75 133.38
N THR A 20 38.22 -69.83 133.44
CA THR A 20 37.34 -69.92 132.27
C THR A 20 36.91 -68.54 131.82
N THR A 21 36.96 -68.28 130.51
CA THR A 21 36.29 -67.15 129.87
C THR A 21 35.49 -67.66 128.69
N PHE A 22 34.19 -67.34 128.67
CA PHE A 22 33.26 -67.85 127.66
C PHE A 22 33.38 -67.05 126.35
N ALA A 23 33.82 -67.70 125.28
CA ALA A 23 33.48 -67.27 123.93
C ALA A 23 32.01 -67.66 123.67
N SER A 24 31.15 -66.71 123.30
CA SER A 24 29.73 -66.96 123.14
C SER A 24 29.39 -67.62 121.80
N ASP A 25 28.68 -68.76 121.84
CA ASP A 25 28.20 -69.50 120.65
C ASP A 25 27.42 -68.62 119.66
N ALA A 26 26.78 -67.56 120.16
CA ALA A 26 26.00 -66.60 119.40
C ALA A 26 26.74 -66.01 118.19
N LEU A 27 28.05 -65.73 118.29
CA LEU A 27 28.82 -65.17 117.17
C LEU A 27 29.11 -66.21 116.09
N LEU A 28 29.43 -67.45 116.47
CA LEU A 28 29.72 -68.53 115.53
C LEU A 28 28.44 -68.99 114.81
N GLN A 29 27.33 -69.12 115.53
CA GLN A 29 26.02 -69.41 114.94
C GLN A 29 25.58 -68.32 113.97
N LYS A 30 25.73 -67.04 114.35
CA LYS A 30 25.39 -65.91 113.48
C LYS A 30 26.18 -65.92 112.16
N ALA A 31 27.50 -66.10 112.22
CA ALA A 31 28.33 -66.17 111.02
C ALA A 31 27.98 -67.37 110.10
N GLN A 32 27.64 -68.53 110.67
CA GLN A 32 27.18 -69.69 109.89
C GLN A 32 25.81 -69.46 109.25
N GLN A 33 24.89 -68.77 109.95
CA GLN A 33 23.57 -68.41 109.44
C GLN A 33 23.67 -67.37 108.32
N GLU A 34 24.48 -66.33 108.50
CA GLU A 34 24.76 -65.29 107.50
C GLU A 34 25.40 -65.89 106.23
N ASN A 35 26.37 -66.80 106.37
CA ASN A 35 26.98 -67.46 105.20
C ASN A 35 25.97 -68.34 104.43
N ARG A 36 25.12 -69.12 105.11
CA ARG A 36 24.04 -69.90 104.46
C ARG A 36 23.03 -68.99 103.75
N GLN A 37 22.66 -67.88 104.38
CA GLN A 37 21.77 -66.88 103.80
C GLN A 37 22.42 -66.21 102.57
N GLN A 38 23.73 -65.93 102.61
CA GLN A 38 24.47 -65.34 101.49
C GLN A 38 24.70 -66.34 100.34
N GLN A 39 24.88 -67.63 100.61
CA GLN A 39 24.85 -68.67 99.58
C GLN A 39 23.46 -68.76 98.91
N SER A 40 22.37 -68.70 99.68
CA SER A 40 21.01 -68.65 99.13
C SER A 40 20.78 -67.41 98.26
N HIS A 41 21.21 -66.22 98.71
CA HIS A 41 21.18 -65.00 97.91
C HIS A 41 22.07 -65.07 96.66
N ASN A 42 23.20 -65.77 96.69
CA ASN A 42 24.05 -65.96 95.51
C ASN A 42 23.37 -66.85 94.47
N VAL A 43 22.80 -67.99 94.87
CA VAL A 43 22.01 -68.86 93.98
C VAL A 43 20.83 -68.10 93.37
N ALA A 44 20.11 -67.32 94.17
CA ALA A 44 19.01 -66.48 93.69
C ALA A 44 19.45 -65.38 92.70
N ARG A 45 20.62 -64.75 92.93
CA ARG A 45 21.22 -63.82 91.95
C ARG A 45 21.63 -64.52 90.67
N GLU A 46 22.27 -65.69 90.75
CA GLU A 46 22.72 -66.43 89.57
C GLU A 46 21.56 -66.96 88.72
N SER A 47 20.44 -67.38 89.33
CA SER A 47 19.20 -67.66 88.58
C SER A 47 18.62 -66.39 87.96
N GLY A 48 18.63 -65.27 88.69
CA GLY A 48 18.16 -63.98 88.17
C GLY A 48 18.96 -63.50 86.95
N PHE A 49 20.29 -63.55 87.02
CA PHE A 49 21.16 -63.21 85.89
C PHE A 49 20.95 -64.12 84.68
N LYS A 50 20.80 -65.45 84.87
CA LYS A 50 20.49 -66.39 83.78
C LYS A 50 19.12 -66.13 83.15
N GLN A 51 18.12 -65.74 83.95
CA GLN A 51 16.82 -65.32 83.43
C GLN A 51 16.96 -64.04 82.59
N THR A 52 17.63 -63.01 83.12
CA THR A 52 17.88 -61.76 82.39
C THR A 52 18.67 -61.97 81.10
N GLU A 53 19.65 -62.89 81.09
CA GLU A 53 20.39 -63.27 79.88
C GLU A 53 19.48 -63.91 78.82
N GLN A 54 18.58 -64.81 79.23
CA GLN A 54 17.58 -65.42 78.33
C GLN A 54 16.57 -64.38 77.80
N ASP A 55 16.08 -63.49 78.67
CA ASP A 55 15.13 -62.43 78.31
C ASP A 55 15.76 -61.45 77.30
N LEU A 56 17.01 -61.03 77.54
CA LEU A 56 17.79 -60.19 76.62
C LEU A 56 18.09 -60.90 75.29
N GLN A 57 18.39 -62.19 75.31
CA GLN A 57 18.59 -62.97 74.09
C GLN A 57 17.27 -63.08 73.28
N ALA A 58 16.12 -63.25 73.95
CA ALA A 58 14.81 -63.26 73.31
C ALA A 58 14.45 -61.89 72.69
N ILE A 59 14.68 -60.80 73.43
CA ILE A 59 14.49 -59.42 72.93
C ILE A 59 15.39 -59.14 71.72
N LYS A 60 16.67 -59.52 71.79
CA LYS A 60 17.63 -59.40 70.68
C LYS A 60 17.16 -60.17 69.45
N ASN A 61 16.73 -61.42 69.62
CA ASN A 61 16.23 -62.24 68.52
C ASN A 61 14.96 -61.64 67.90
N LYS A 62 14.04 -61.11 68.70
CA LYS A 62 12.87 -60.36 68.20
C LYS A 62 13.29 -59.16 67.37
N LEU A 63 14.16 -58.28 67.91
CA LEU A 63 14.61 -57.07 67.23
C LEU A 63 15.38 -57.37 65.93
N VAL A 64 16.13 -58.48 65.86
CA VAL A 64 16.78 -58.92 64.62
C VAL A 64 15.76 -59.38 63.58
N ALA A 65 14.73 -60.12 63.97
CA ALA A 65 13.63 -60.51 63.07
C ALA A 65 12.80 -59.31 62.60
N GLU A 66 12.50 -58.37 63.50
CA GLU A 66 11.77 -57.13 63.25
C GLU A 66 12.55 -56.23 62.27
N ARG A 67 13.87 -56.08 62.46
CA ARG A 67 14.74 -55.37 61.50
C ARG A 67 14.83 -56.09 60.14
N ALA A 68 14.79 -57.42 60.10
CA ALA A 68 14.82 -58.18 58.85
C ALA A 68 13.51 -58.03 58.06
N ALA A 69 12.36 -58.02 58.75
CA ALA A 69 11.07 -57.74 58.14
C ALA A 69 11.00 -56.31 57.56
N LEU A 70 11.40 -55.31 58.34
CA LEU A 70 11.43 -53.91 57.90
C LEU A 70 12.41 -53.67 56.73
N GLN A 71 13.53 -54.41 56.67
CA GLN A 71 14.43 -54.35 55.52
C GLN A 71 13.77 -54.94 54.26
N ALA A 72 13.14 -56.11 54.36
CA ALA A 72 12.45 -56.73 53.22
C ALA A 72 11.26 -55.88 52.71
N GLU A 73 10.56 -55.20 53.62
CA GLU A 73 9.52 -54.22 53.29
C GLU A 73 10.11 -53.00 52.56
N ALA A 74 11.20 -52.42 53.08
CA ALA A 74 11.89 -51.29 52.43
C ALA A 74 12.47 -51.65 51.05
N ASP A 75 13.05 -52.85 50.92
CA ASP A 75 13.56 -53.38 49.65
C ASP A 75 12.41 -53.55 48.63
N SER A 76 11.25 -54.06 49.08
CA SER A 76 10.05 -54.18 48.24
C SER A 76 9.48 -52.82 47.82
N LEU A 77 9.39 -51.85 48.74
CA LEU A 77 8.93 -50.49 48.42
C LEU A 77 9.89 -49.79 47.45
N SER A 78 11.20 -50.05 47.56
CA SER A 78 12.22 -49.52 46.64
C SER A 78 12.01 -50.02 45.20
N VAL A 79 11.71 -51.31 45.02
CA VAL A 79 11.36 -51.89 43.70
C VAL A 79 10.10 -51.23 43.15
N THR A 80 9.00 -51.21 43.92
CA THR A 80 7.74 -50.60 43.47
C THR A 80 7.86 -49.10 43.20
N PHE A 81 8.73 -48.37 43.92
CA PHE A 81 9.03 -46.97 43.62
C PHE A 81 9.70 -46.83 42.25
N GLY A 82 10.72 -47.66 41.94
CA GLY A 82 11.38 -47.66 40.64
C GLY A 82 10.47 -48.09 39.48
N GLU A 83 9.54 -49.01 39.71
CA GLU A 83 8.51 -49.39 38.75
C GLU A 83 7.55 -48.22 38.46
N ASN A 84 7.06 -47.52 39.50
CA ASN A 84 6.21 -46.34 39.36
C ASN A 84 6.94 -45.17 38.67
N GLU A 85 8.21 -44.95 38.96
CA GLU A 85 9.03 -43.89 38.33
C GLU A 85 9.26 -44.19 36.83
N ALA A 86 9.43 -45.47 36.46
CA ALA A 86 9.50 -45.90 35.08
C ALA A 86 8.16 -45.80 34.33
N GLU A 87 7.03 -46.11 34.96
CA GLU A 87 5.70 -45.92 34.37
C GLU A 87 5.39 -44.43 34.19
N LEU A 88 5.69 -43.59 35.20
CA LEU A 88 5.52 -42.14 35.12
C LEU A 88 6.31 -41.55 33.95
N ALA A 89 7.59 -41.92 33.78
CA ALA A 89 8.41 -41.46 32.67
C ALA A 89 7.85 -41.88 31.29
N GLN A 90 7.25 -43.07 31.17
CA GLN A 90 6.58 -43.51 29.94
C GLN A 90 5.28 -42.73 29.67
N LEU A 91 4.51 -42.43 30.71
CA LEU A 91 3.28 -41.63 30.60
C LEU A 91 3.59 -40.17 30.25
N GLU A 92 4.64 -39.58 30.83
CA GLU A 92 5.11 -38.24 30.50
C GLU A 92 5.63 -38.14 29.06
N GLU A 93 6.46 -39.08 28.61
CA GLU A 93 6.94 -39.12 27.21
C GLU A 93 5.79 -39.34 26.23
N LYS A 94 4.83 -40.22 26.54
CA LYS A 94 3.63 -40.39 25.73
C LYS A 94 2.83 -39.09 25.65
N LEU A 95 2.58 -38.43 26.80
CA LEU A 95 1.88 -37.15 26.84
C LEU A 95 2.63 -36.08 26.02
N ARG A 96 3.97 -36.04 26.06
CA ARG A 96 4.81 -35.13 25.28
C ARG A 96 4.71 -35.37 23.76
N LEU A 97 4.67 -36.63 23.33
CA LEU A 97 4.50 -36.99 21.92
C LEU A 97 3.09 -36.63 21.41
N GLU A 98 2.05 -37.00 22.15
CA GLU A 98 0.66 -36.69 21.82
C GLU A 98 0.43 -35.16 21.77
N THR A 99 0.88 -34.41 22.79
CA THR A 99 0.77 -32.94 22.82
C THR A 99 1.65 -32.22 21.80
N GLY A 100 2.77 -32.83 21.38
CA GLY A 100 3.56 -32.35 20.25
C GLY A 100 2.74 -32.27 18.97
N SER A 101 1.98 -33.33 18.64
CA SER A 101 1.10 -33.35 17.47
C SER A 101 -0.03 -32.31 17.56
N LEU A 102 -0.58 -32.09 18.76
CA LEU A 102 -1.58 -31.05 19.01
C LEU A 102 -1.00 -29.63 18.83
N GLY A 103 0.30 -29.44 19.07
CA GLY A 103 1.02 -28.18 18.82
C GLY A 103 1.06 -27.78 17.35
N GLU A 104 1.24 -28.75 16.43
CA GLU A 104 1.17 -28.50 14.98
C GLU A 104 -0.26 -28.17 14.54
N LEU A 105 -1.24 -28.95 15.02
CA LEU A 105 -2.67 -28.70 14.77
C LEU A 105 -3.11 -27.32 15.28
N PHE A 106 -2.61 -26.86 16.43
CA PHE A 106 -2.85 -25.51 16.92
C PHE A 106 -2.32 -24.44 15.95
N GLY A 107 -1.12 -24.63 15.40
CA GLY A 107 -0.54 -23.75 14.39
C GLY A 107 -1.42 -23.63 13.15
N VAL A 108 -1.89 -24.79 12.63
CA VAL A 108 -2.78 -24.86 11.45
C VAL A 108 -4.13 -24.19 11.73
N VAL A 109 -4.77 -24.49 12.86
CA VAL A 109 -6.06 -23.90 13.24
C VAL A 109 -5.95 -22.38 13.38
N ARG A 110 -4.92 -21.88 14.07
CA ARG A 110 -4.73 -20.43 14.25
C ARG A 110 -4.41 -19.71 12.93
N GLN A 111 -3.71 -20.36 12.00
CA GLN A 111 -3.46 -19.81 10.66
C GLN A 111 -4.77 -19.70 9.85
N ASN A 112 -5.56 -20.78 9.80
CA ASN A 112 -6.85 -20.79 9.10
C ASN A 112 -7.86 -19.82 9.74
N ALA A 113 -7.87 -19.71 11.08
CA ALA A 113 -8.68 -18.72 11.78
C ALA A 113 -8.28 -17.28 11.43
N LYS A 114 -6.99 -17.00 11.25
CA LYS A 114 -6.50 -15.68 10.82
C LYS A 114 -6.82 -15.35 9.36
N GLU A 115 -6.83 -16.36 8.48
CA GLU A 115 -7.27 -16.20 7.10
C GLU A 115 -8.79 -15.90 7.05
N LEU A 116 -9.59 -16.62 7.84
CA LEU A 116 -11.02 -16.36 8.01
C LEU A 116 -11.32 -15.01 8.67
N GLU A 117 -10.53 -14.60 9.68
CA GLU A 117 -10.58 -13.26 10.30
C GLU A 117 -10.38 -12.16 9.25
N SER A 118 -9.43 -12.37 8.33
CA SER A 118 -9.14 -11.42 7.24
C SER A 118 -10.27 -11.37 6.21
N GLU A 119 -10.88 -12.51 5.88
CA GLU A 119 -12.04 -12.58 4.98
C GLU A 119 -13.26 -11.87 5.61
N LEU A 120 -13.60 -12.17 6.87
CA LEU A 120 -14.72 -11.55 7.60
C LEU A 120 -14.57 -10.01 7.71
N LYS A 121 -13.34 -9.52 7.92
CA LYS A 121 -13.06 -8.08 8.07
C LYS A 121 -12.98 -7.31 6.75
N SER A 122 -12.88 -8.00 5.60
CA SER A 122 -12.75 -7.38 4.28
C SER A 122 -13.90 -7.67 3.30
N SER A 123 -14.63 -8.77 3.47
CA SER A 123 -15.78 -9.15 2.65
C SER A 123 -17.04 -8.36 3.04
N VAL A 124 -17.83 -7.99 2.03
CA VAL A 124 -19.16 -7.36 2.20
C VAL A 124 -20.17 -8.25 2.94
N THR A 125 -19.94 -9.56 3.04
CA THR A 125 -20.75 -10.49 3.85
C THR A 125 -20.68 -10.18 5.34
N GLY A 126 -19.66 -9.45 5.83
CA GLY A 126 -19.58 -9.01 7.22
C GLY A 126 -20.67 -8.03 7.68
N VAL A 127 -21.56 -7.57 6.79
CA VAL A 127 -22.75 -6.76 7.13
C VAL A 127 -23.78 -7.55 7.95
N ASP A 128 -24.13 -8.74 7.47
CA ASP A 128 -25.25 -9.57 7.95
C ASP A 128 -24.83 -10.99 8.35
N ALA A 129 -23.70 -11.48 7.83
CA ALA A 129 -23.10 -12.77 8.11
C ALA A 129 -21.79 -12.58 8.90
N ASN A 130 -21.90 -12.26 10.18
CA ASN A 130 -20.76 -12.01 11.08
C ASN A 130 -20.87 -12.68 12.46
N SER A 131 -21.81 -13.64 12.63
CA SER A 131 -22.26 -14.16 13.93
C SER A 131 -21.13 -14.64 14.85
N TYR A 132 -20.08 -15.23 14.25
CA TYR A 132 -18.96 -15.87 14.95
C TYR A 132 -17.69 -15.02 15.03
N GLN A 133 -17.69 -13.76 14.56
CA GLN A 133 -16.49 -12.90 14.48
C GLN A 133 -15.67 -12.90 15.78
N LYS A 134 -16.34 -12.78 16.93
CA LYS A 134 -15.70 -12.76 18.26
C LYS A 134 -15.03 -14.08 18.64
N ASP A 135 -15.56 -15.22 18.19
CA ASP A 135 -14.94 -16.52 18.41
C ASP A 135 -13.67 -16.68 17.57
N ILE A 136 -13.68 -16.18 16.32
CA ILE A 136 -12.51 -16.17 15.45
C ILE A 136 -11.41 -15.27 16.03
N ASP A 137 -11.75 -14.04 16.44
CA ASP A 137 -10.82 -13.14 17.13
C ASP A 137 -10.19 -13.80 18.37
N ALA A 138 -11.00 -14.54 19.16
CA ALA A 138 -10.54 -15.26 20.33
C ALA A 138 -9.60 -16.45 20.00
N ILE A 139 -9.78 -17.13 18.86
CA ILE A 139 -8.87 -18.18 18.39
C ILE A 139 -7.53 -17.58 17.95
N VAL A 140 -7.56 -16.47 17.20
CA VAL A 140 -6.33 -15.81 16.71
C VAL A 140 -5.51 -15.23 17.86
N ALA A 141 -6.18 -14.66 18.88
CA ALA A 141 -5.54 -14.15 20.09
C ALA A 141 -5.06 -15.24 21.07
N ALA A 142 -5.47 -16.50 20.90
CA ALA A 142 -5.15 -17.57 21.83
C ALA A 142 -3.64 -17.94 21.84
N LYS A 143 -3.15 -18.28 23.03
CA LYS A 143 -1.80 -18.85 23.26
C LYS A 143 -1.81 -20.35 23.59
N SER A 144 -2.99 -20.95 23.53
CA SER A 144 -3.28 -22.34 23.93
C SER A 144 -4.23 -22.98 22.93
N LEU A 145 -4.33 -24.31 22.98
CA LEU A 145 -5.27 -25.09 22.16
C LEU A 145 -6.71 -24.54 22.24
N PRO A 146 -7.36 -24.26 21.09
CA PRO A 146 -8.77 -23.90 21.03
C PRO A 146 -9.68 -24.98 21.60
N THR A 147 -10.74 -24.55 22.27
CA THR A 147 -11.80 -25.43 22.75
C THR A 147 -12.61 -26.03 21.58
N LEU A 148 -13.28 -27.16 21.81
CA LEU A 148 -14.18 -27.75 20.81
C LEU A 148 -15.27 -26.76 20.36
N THR A 149 -15.76 -25.90 21.26
CA THR A 149 -16.73 -24.84 20.95
C THR A 149 -16.16 -23.82 19.96
N GLN A 150 -14.91 -23.41 20.14
CA GLN A 150 -14.22 -22.49 19.22
C GLN A 150 -13.98 -23.16 17.85
N LEU A 151 -13.56 -24.43 17.82
CA LEU A 151 -13.45 -25.19 16.57
C LEU A 151 -14.81 -25.32 15.85
N GLN A 152 -15.91 -25.43 16.60
CA GLN A 152 -17.26 -25.45 16.05
C GLN A 152 -17.71 -24.08 15.52
N ALA A 153 -17.40 -22.99 16.23
CA ALA A 153 -17.64 -21.63 15.74
C ALA A 153 -16.87 -21.35 14.44
N MET A 154 -15.63 -21.84 14.34
CA MET A 154 -14.79 -21.66 13.16
C MET A 154 -15.38 -22.30 11.88
N TRP A 155 -15.78 -23.57 11.91
CA TRP A 155 -16.37 -24.18 10.71
C TRP A 155 -17.78 -23.66 10.41
N ARG A 156 -18.56 -23.30 11.43
CA ARG A 156 -19.87 -22.65 11.23
C ARG A 156 -19.76 -21.25 10.66
N SER A 157 -18.69 -20.52 10.98
CA SER A 157 -18.38 -19.24 10.35
C SER A 157 -18.04 -19.44 8.86
N MET A 158 -17.30 -20.50 8.51
CA MET A 158 -17.09 -20.87 7.11
C MET A 158 -18.41 -21.23 6.41
N GLU A 159 -19.30 -22.00 7.04
CA GLU A 159 -20.64 -22.31 6.52
C GLU A 159 -21.48 -21.04 6.30
N GLU A 160 -21.46 -20.11 7.27
CA GLU A 160 -22.12 -18.80 7.22
C GLU A 160 -21.61 -17.97 6.03
N GLN A 161 -20.28 -17.90 5.83
CA GLN A 161 -19.67 -17.19 4.70
C GLN A 161 -19.96 -17.86 3.36
N ILE A 162 -19.87 -19.19 3.27
CA ILE A 162 -20.18 -19.95 2.05
C ILE A 162 -21.62 -19.66 1.63
N LYS A 163 -22.58 -19.76 2.56
CA LYS A 163 -23.98 -19.45 2.29
C LYS A 163 -24.16 -17.99 1.85
N ALA A 164 -23.66 -17.03 2.64
CA ALA A 164 -23.80 -15.61 2.35
C ALA A 164 -23.18 -15.24 0.99
N SER A 165 -22.06 -15.85 0.60
CA SER A 165 -21.38 -15.59 -0.67
C SER A 165 -22.21 -15.91 -1.91
N GLY A 166 -23.16 -16.84 -1.82
CA GLY A 166 -24.05 -17.25 -2.92
C GLY A 166 -25.45 -16.60 -2.90
N GLU A 167 -25.79 -15.88 -1.84
CA GLU A 167 -27.12 -15.28 -1.65
C GLU A 167 -27.11 -13.76 -1.85
N MET A 168 -28.14 -13.24 -2.51
CA MET A 168 -28.46 -11.81 -2.50
C MET A 168 -29.38 -11.52 -1.31
N ALA A 169 -29.08 -10.47 -0.54
CA ALA A 169 -29.80 -10.14 0.68
C ALA A 169 -30.11 -8.64 0.78
N ASN A 170 -31.33 -8.32 1.20
CA ASN A 170 -31.70 -6.96 1.60
C ASN A 170 -31.17 -6.73 3.02
N VAL A 171 -30.35 -5.69 3.19
CA VAL A 171 -29.57 -5.44 4.41
C VAL A 171 -29.69 -3.99 4.85
N SER A 172 -29.50 -3.73 6.15
CA SER A 172 -29.43 -2.38 6.70
C SER A 172 -28.08 -2.16 7.37
N PHE A 173 -27.34 -1.12 6.97
CA PHE A 173 -26.00 -0.84 7.47
C PHE A 173 -25.79 0.65 7.74
N THR A 174 -24.79 0.98 8.56
CA THR A 174 -24.39 2.36 8.81
C THR A 174 -23.53 2.87 7.68
N LEU A 175 -23.99 3.90 6.97
CA LEU A 175 -23.21 4.62 5.97
C LEU A 175 -22.65 5.91 6.59
N LEU A 176 -21.34 6.12 6.48
CA LEU A 176 -20.71 7.39 6.79
C LEU A 176 -20.73 8.27 5.53
N ASN A 177 -21.51 9.35 5.57
CA ASN A 177 -21.68 10.25 4.42
C ASN A 177 -20.46 11.19 4.22
N GLY A 178 -20.46 11.95 3.11
CA GLY A 178 -19.39 12.88 2.77
C GLY A 178 -19.21 14.08 3.73
N GLU A 179 -20.14 14.30 4.67
CA GLU A 179 -20.01 15.28 5.76
C GLU A 179 -19.44 14.67 7.06
N GLY A 180 -19.14 13.36 7.07
CA GLY A 180 -18.72 12.64 8.26
C GLY A 180 -19.85 12.34 9.25
N ARG A 181 -21.11 12.30 8.79
CA ARG A 181 -22.26 11.85 9.60
C ARG A 181 -22.61 10.40 9.28
N GLU A 182 -22.86 9.63 10.33
CA GLU A 182 -23.43 8.28 10.24
C GLU A 182 -24.93 8.35 9.97
N GLN A 183 -25.39 7.51 9.03
CA GLN A 183 -26.80 7.33 8.71
C GLN A 183 -27.05 5.84 8.44
N THR A 184 -28.05 5.24 9.10
CA THR A 184 -28.51 3.89 8.72
C THR A 184 -29.23 3.96 7.38
N VAL A 185 -28.78 3.17 6.42
CA VAL A 185 -29.39 3.04 5.08
C VAL A 185 -29.81 1.60 4.84
N SER A 186 -30.85 1.43 4.02
CA SER A 186 -31.20 0.13 3.43
C SER A 186 -30.44 -0.07 2.13
N GLY A 187 -30.08 -1.31 1.83
CA GLY A 187 -29.35 -1.65 0.61
C GLY A 187 -29.43 -3.12 0.28
N VAL A 188 -28.70 -3.53 -0.77
CA VAL A 188 -28.65 -4.91 -1.25
C VAL A 188 -27.21 -5.41 -1.25
N ARG A 189 -26.96 -6.53 -0.57
CA ARG A 189 -25.70 -7.27 -0.68
C ARG A 189 -25.82 -8.28 -1.83
N LEU A 190 -24.84 -8.28 -2.73
CA LEU A 190 -24.71 -9.22 -3.83
C LEU A 190 -23.60 -10.24 -3.50
N GLY A 191 -23.98 -11.34 -2.84
CA GLY A 191 -23.05 -12.41 -2.46
C GLY A 191 -21.90 -11.89 -1.60
N SER A 192 -20.67 -12.24 -1.97
CA SER A 192 -19.42 -11.66 -1.43
C SER A 192 -18.76 -10.66 -2.39
N MET A 193 -19.47 -10.16 -3.41
CA MET A 193 -18.89 -9.35 -4.49
C MET A 193 -19.17 -7.85 -4.35
N ALA A 194 -20.38 -7.47 -3.91
CA ALA A 194 -20.76 -6.06 -3.78
C ALA A 194 -21.76 -5.80 -2.65
N LEU A 195 -21.77 -4.55 -2.17
CA LEU A 195 -22.79 -3.96 -1.32
C LEU A 195 -23.29 -2.69 -2.03
N LEU A 196 -24.60 -2.54 -2.16
CA LEU A 196 -25.25 -1.47 -2.91
C LEU A 196 -26.21 -0.66 -2.04
N ASP A 197 -26.26 0.65 -2.23
CA ASP A 197 -27.30 1.55 -1.73
C ASP A 197 -28.12 2.14 -2.90
N ASP A 198 -28.97 3.14 -2.63
CA ASP A 198 -29.75 3.84 -3.66
C ASP A 198 -28.90 4.59 -4.70
N THR A 199 -27.65 4.93 -4.35
CA THR A 199 -26.71 5.71 -5.18
C THR A 199 -25.77 4.84 -6.00
N GLY A 200 -25.51 3.60 -5.56
CA GLY A 200 -24.70 2.61 -6.26
C GLY A 200 -23.90 1.74 -5.31
N TYR A 201 -22.62 1.53 -5.63
CA TYR A 201 -21.67 0.81 -4.81
C TYR A 201 -21.26 1.55 -3.53
N VAL A 202 -21.19 0.81 -2.43
CA VAL A 202 -20.59 1.27 -1.17
C VAL A 202 -19.48 0.32 -0.72
N LYS A 203 -18.42 0.88 -0.12
CA LYS A 203 -17.30 0.13 0.45
C LYS A 203 -17.61 -0.20 1.90
N TRP A 204 -17.75 -1.48 2.22
CA TRP A 204 -17.86 -1.98 3.60
C TRP A 204 -16.52 -1.93 4.35
N ASN A 205 -16.58 -1.76 5.67
CA ASN A 205 -15.45 -1.84 6.59
C ASN A 205 -15.80 -2.73 7.79
N GLY A 206 -15.51 -4.03 7.68
CA GLY A 206 -15.79 -5.02 8.73
C GLY A 206 -15.00 -4.81 10.04
N GLN A 207 -14.01 -3.91 10.09
CA GLN A 207 -13.32 -3.54 11.33
C GLN A 207 -14.05 -2.45 12.13
N ARG A 208 -14.86 -1.61 11.46
CA ARG A 208 -15.65 -0.54 12.10
C ARG A 208 -17.14 -0.86 12.17
N GLY A 209 -17.66 -1.69 11.28
CA GLY A 209 -19.09 -1.96 11.15
C GLY A 209 -19.85 -0.87 10.36
N ASP A 210 -19.14 -0.16 9.48
CA ASP A 210 -19.70 0.91 8.65
C ASP A 210 -19.29 0.81 7.18
N ALA A 211 -19.96 1.59 6.34
CA ALA A 211 -19.70 1.73 4.91
C ALA A 211 -19.33 3.19 4.55
N VAL A 212 -18.65 3.35 3.41
CA VAL A 212 -18.37 4.66 2.78
C VAL A 212 -18.63 4.60 1.26
N ASN A 213 -19.06 5.70 0.66
CA ASN A 213 -19.24 5.76 -0.80
C ASN A 213 -17.89 5.74 -1.53
N TYR A 214 -17.80 5.02 -2.66
CA TYR A 214 -16.64 5.11 -3.54
C TYR A 214 -16.56 6.48 -4.21
N LEU A 215 -15.36 7.06 -4.30
CA LEU A 215 -15.12 8.39 -4.88
C LEU A 215 -15.46 8.46 -6.39
N ARG A 216 -15.44 7.33 -7.09
CA ARG A 216 -15.93 7.16 -8.47
C ARG A 216 -16.56 5.78 -8.61
N GLN A 217 -17.55 5.70 -9.51
CA GLN A 217 -18.28 4.48 -9.83
C GLN A 217 -18.50 4.41 -11.36
N PRO A 218 -18.80 3.23 -11.92
CA PRO A 218 -19.15 3.11 -13.35
C PRO A 218 -20.45 3.86 -13.67
N GLU A 219 -20.53 4.51 -14.82
CA GLU A 219 -21.74 5.24 -15.27
C GLU A 219 -22.97 4.30 -15.43
N SER A 220 -22.74 3.01 -15.68
CA SER A 220 -23.74 1.95 -15.73
C SER A 220 -23.63 0.97 -14.55
N GLY A 221 -23.32 1.48 -13.35
CA GLY A 221 -23.30 0.70 -12.12
C GLY A 221 -24.72 0.37 -11.62
N PRO A 222 -24.95 -0.81 -11.01
CA PRO A 222 -26.22 -1.12 -10.35
C PRO A 222 -26.43 -0.31 -9.07
N THR A 223 -27.69 -0.09 -8.71
CA THR A 223 -28.13 0.43 -7.39
C THR A 223 -29.04 -0.58 -6.70
N ALA A 224 -29.31 -0.40 -5.40
CA ALA A 224 -30.26 -1.20 -4.65
C ALA A 224 -31.65 -1.24 -5.33
N ASN A 225 -32.08 -0.13 -5.94
CA ASN A 225 -33.35 -0.04 -6.67
C ASN A 225 -33.36 -0.86 -7.96
N THR A 226 -32.29 -0.84 -8.77
CA THR A 226 -32.25 -1.63 -10.03
C THR A 226 -32.19 -3.13 -9.77
N ILE A 227 -31.61 -3.56 -8.64
CA ILE A 227 -31.69 -4.99 -8.24
C ILE A 227 -33.09 -5.32 -7.74
N SER A 228 -33.69 -4.45 -6.92
CA SER A 228 -35.01 -4.67 -6.33
C SER A 228 -36.18 -4.66 -7.32
N SER A 229 -36.04 -3.96 -8.46
CA SER A 229 -37.04 -3.94 -9.53
C SER A 229 -37.01 -5.20 -10.42
N GLY A 230 -35.92 -5.98 -10.38
CA GLY A 230 -35.68 -7.12 -11.28
C GLY A 230 -35.36 -6.75 -12.73
N ASP A 231 -35.14 -5.45 -13.02
CA ASP A 231 -34.89 -4.91 -14.35
C ASP A 231 -33.39 -4.91 -14.67
N ILE A 232 -32.83 -6.11 -14.91
CA ILE A 232 -31.38 -6.36 -14.97
C ILE A 232 -30.97 -6.99 -16.31
N ASP A 233 -30.88 -6.18 -17.38
CA ASP A 233 -30.32 -6.60 -18.68
C ASP A 233 -28.82 -6.92 -18.62
N ALA A 234 -28.04 -6.12 -17.88
CA ALA A 234 -26.60 -6.28 -17.73
C ALA A 234 -26.11 -5.77 -16.37
N LEU A 235 -25.54 -6.67 -15.56
CA LEU A 235 -25.00 -6.34 -14.26
C LEU A 235 -23.47 -6.15 -14.34
N VAL A 236 -23.00 -4.91 -14.23
CA VAL A 236 -21.58 -4.64 -13.94
C VAL A 236 -21.27 -5.13 -12.53
N ILE A 237 -20.19 -5.90 -12.37
CA ILE A 237 -19.68 -6.41 -11.08
C ILE A 237 -18.16 -6.19 -11.02
N ASP A 238 -17.63 -5.83 -9.84
CA ASP A 238 -16.19 -5.85 -9.58
C ASP A 238 -15.74 -7.22 -9.03
N PRO A 239 -15.05 -8.09 -9.81
CA PRO A 239 -14.55 -9.38 -9.32
C PRO A 239 -13.40 -9.25 -8.31
N SER A 240 -12.83 -8.07 -8.13
CA SER A 240 -11.81 -7.77 -7.11
C SER A 240 -12.40 -7.27 -5.78
N ARG A 241 -13.73 -7.31 -5.61
CA ARG A 241 -14.46 -6.91 -4.39
C ARG A 241 -14.20 -5.46 -3.95
N GLY A 242 -14.03 -4.53 -4.90
CA GLY A 242 -13.90 -3.10 -4.65
C GLY A 242 -12.53 -2.50 -4.98
N ILE A 243 -11.50 -3.32 -5.23
CA ILE A 243 -10.15 -2.82 -5.55
C ILE A 243 -10.14 -2.08 -6.89
N LEU A 244 -10.89 -2.55 -7.89
CA LEU A 244 -11.03 -1.85 -9.17
C LEU A 244 -11.89 -0.58 -9.04
N LEU A 245 -12.88 -0.55 -8.14
CA LEU A 245 -13.63 0.67 -7.83
C LEU A 245 -12.75 1.74 -7.14
N GLU A 246 -11.87 1.34 -6.23
CA GLU A 246 -10.83 2.23 -5.69
C GLU A 246 -9.84 2.68 -6.78
N GLN A 247 -9.44 1.79 -7.68
CA GLN A 247 -8.54 2.14 -8.79
C GLN A 247 -9.22 3.09 -9.81
N LEU A 248 -10.54 2.96 -10.04
CA LEU A 248 -11.33 3.84 -10.89
C LEU A 248 -11.31 5.29 -10.39
N ALA A 249 -11.34 5.50 -9.07
CA ALA A 249 -11.15 6.84 -8.47
C ALA A 249 -9.79 7.47 -8.80
N ASN A 250 -8.76 6.65 -9.06
CA ASN A 250 -7.42 7.09 -9.45
C ASN A 250 -7.25 7.20 -10.99
N SER A 251 -8.33 7.08 -11.77
CA SER A 251 -8.31 7.20 -13.24
C SER A 251 -8.83 8.58 -13.71
N PRO A 252 -7.94 9.53 -14.09
CA PRO A 252 -8.35 10.85 -14.53
C PRO A 252 -8.82 10.83 -16.00
N THR A 253 -10.05 11.30 -16.22
CA THR A 253 -10.67 11.55 -17.53
C THR A 253 -9.95 12.66 -18.29
N LEU A 254 -10.32 12.89 -19.55
CA LEU A 254 -9.83 14.06 -20.31
C LEU A 254 -10.21 15.39 -19.63
N ALA A 255 -11.40 15.50 -19.04
CA ALA A 255 -11.83 16.70 -18.32
C ALA A 255 -11.00 16.93 -17.05
N ASP A 256 -10.73 15.87 -16.28
CA ASP A 256 -9.85 15.93 -15.10
C ASP A 256 -8.44 16.39 -15.49
N ARG A 257 -7.89 15.82 -16.58
CA ARG A 257 -6.56 16.20 -17.09
C ARG A 257 -6.51 17.65 -17.53
N LEU A 258 -7.54 18.16 -18.22
CA LEU A 258 -7.60 19.58 -18.60
C LEU A 258 -7.69 20.50 -17.37
N ASN A 259 -8.49 20.11 -16.36
CA ASN A 259 -8.60 20.86 -15.11
C ASN A 259 -7.31 20.83 -14.27
N ALA A 260 -6.58 19.70 -14.28
CA ALA A 260 -5.29 19.55 -13.62
C ALA A 260 -4.22 20.50 -14.17
N GLY A 261 -4.38 21.05 -15.39
CA GLY A 261 -3.51 22.11 -15.92
C GLY A 261 -3.63 23.46 -15.19
N GLY A 262 -4.58 23.60 -14.26
CA GLY A 262 -4.71 24.76 -13.39
C GLY A 262 -4.95 26.07 -14.14
N VAL A 263 -4.42 27.18 -13.60
CA VAL A 263 -4.54 28.52 -14.20
C VAL A 263 -3.70 28.62 -15.49
N VAL A 264 -2.49 28.06 -15.49
CA VAL A 264 -1.56 28.12 -16.63
C VAL A 264 -2.12 27.37 -17.85
N GLY A 265 -2.69 26.17 -17.66
CA GLY A 265 -3.37 25.42 -18.72
C GLY A 265 -4.55 26.18 -19.32
N LYS A 266 -5.34 26.88 -18.50
CA LYS A 266 -6.45 27.74 -18.98
C LYS A 266 -5.95 28.93 -19.81
N ILE A 267 -4.82 29.53 -19.45
CA ILE A 267 -4.18 30.60 -20.24
C ILE A 267 -3.69 30.06 -21.59
N ILE A 268 -3.06 28.88 -21.61
CA ILE A 268 -2.60 28.21 -22.84
C ILE A 268 -3.79 27.91 -23.79
N LEU A 269 -4.90 27.39 -23.26
CA LEU A 269 -6.11 27.12 -24.04
C LEU A 269 -6.76 28.41 -24.57
N GLY A 270 -6.77 29.50 -23.79
CA GLY A 270 -7.24 30.81 -24.25
C GLY A 270 -6.38 31.38 -25.38
N LEU A 271 -5.05 31.24 -25.26
CA LEU A 271 -4.10 31.60 -26.31
C LEU A 271 -4.32 30.77 -27.58
N LEU A 272 -4.58 29.46 -27.46
CA LEU A 272 -4.91 28.60 -28.60
C LEU A 272 -6.18 29.07 -29.31
N ALA A 273 -7.24 29.39 -28.57
CA ALA A 273 -8.49 29.90 -29.14
C ALA A 273 -8.30 31.23 -29.90
N ILE A 274 -7.53 32.17 -29.33
CA ILE A 274 -7.18 33.45 -29.99
C ILE A 274 -6.34 33.20 -31.25
N GLY A 275 -5.35 32.32 -31.19
CA GLY A 275 -4.50 31.96 -32.33
C GLY A 275 -5.29 31.31 -33.48
N LEU A 276 -6.19 30.38 -33.16
CA LEU A 276 -7.07 29.74 -34.15
C LEU A 276 -8.05 30.74 -34.77
N LEU A 277 -8.61 31.68 -33.99
CA LEU A 277 -9.45 32.76 -34.51
C LEU A 277 -8.68 33.65 -35.51
N ILE A 278 -7.45 34.05 -35.18
CA ILE A 278 -6.56 34.80 -36.07
C ILE A 278 -6.27 34.00 -37.35
N ALA A 279 -5.95 32.71 -37.21
CA ALA A 279 -5.67 31.82 -38.34
C ALA A 279 -6.88 31.66 -39.29
N LEU A 280 -8.09 31.50 -38.76
CA LEU A 280 -9.32 31.39 -39.55
C LEU A 280 -9.62 32.70 -40.31
N VAL A 281 -9.60 33.84 -39.61
CA VAL A 281 -9.85 35.16 -40.22
C VAL A 281 -8.80 35.48 -41.30
N ARG A 282 -7.52 35.14 -41.07
CA ARG A 282 -6.45 35.37 -42.04
C ARG A 282 -6.47 34.38 -43.20
N GLY A 283 -6.81 33.12 -42.96
CA GLY A 283 -7.04 32.12 -44.00
C GLY A 283 -8.14 32.54 -44.96
N ALA A 284 -9.30 32.94 -44.45
CA ALA A 284 -10.39 33.46 -45.27
C ALA A 284 -9.96 34.71 -46.08
N SER A 285 -9.32 35.69 -45.43
CA SER A 285 -8.89 36.93 -46.09
C SER A 285 -7.86 36.71 -47.20
N LEU A 286 -6.83 35.87 -46.96
CA LEU A 286 -5.81 35.53 -47.95
C LEU A 286 -6.39 34.68 -49.10
N MET A 287 -7.28 33.73 -48.80
CA MET A 287 -7.95 32.91 -49.81
C MET A 287 -8.84 33.75 -50.73
N ILE A 288 -9.64 34.66 -50.18
CA ILE A 288 -10.46 35.62 -50.95
C ILE A 288 -9.56 36.54 -51.80
N SER A 289 -8.46 37.04 -51.23
CA SER A 289 -7.51 37.89 -51.95
C SER A 289 -6.86 37.15 -53.12
N ARG A 290 -6.40 35.90 -52.91
CA ARG A 290 -5.86 35.02 -53.94
C ARG A 290 -6.87 34.75 -55.05
N GLN A 291 -8.11 34.43 -54.72
CA GLN A 291 -9.18 34.22 -55.73
C GLN A 291 -9.45 35.48 -56.56
N LYS A 292 -9.54 36.65 -55.92
CA LYS A 292 -9.73 37.92 -56.62
C LYS A 292 -8.56 38.25 -57.56
N ILE A 293 -7.32 38.03 -57.13
CA ILE A 293 -6.12 38.23 -57.96
C ILE A 293 -6.10 37.25 -59.15
N MET A 294 -6.45 35.98 -58.94
CA MET A 294 -6.55 34.99 -60.03
C MET A 294 -7.67 35.31 -61.04
N LYS A 295 -8.69 36.07 -60.63
CA LYS A 295 -9.68 36.66 -61.56
C LYS A 295 -9.10 37.90 -62.27
N GLN A 296 -8.44 38.80 -61.53
CA GLN A 296 -7.82 40.04 -62.03
C GLN A 296 -6.78 39.77 -63.14
N LEU A 297 -5.96 38.72 -62.99
CA LEU A 297 -4.94 38.31 -63.97
C LEU A 297 -5.53 37.96 -65.35
N LYS A 298 -6.83 37.63 -65.44
CA LYS A 298 -7.51 37.37 -66.72
C LYS A 298 -7.99 38.65 -67.42
N THR A 299 -8.03 39.78 -66.71
CA THR A 299 -8.46 41.09 -67.23
C THR A 299 -7.60 42.23 -66.66
N PRO A 300 -6.31 42.34 -67.04
CA PRO A 300 -5.38 43.28 -66.40
C PRO A 300 -5.75 44.75 -66.57
N ALA A 301 -6.49 45.11 -67.62
CA ALA A 301 -6.74 46.50 -68.02
C ALA A 301 -7.64 47.33 -67.09
N GLN A 302 -8.38 46.73 -66.16
CA GLN A 302 -9.31 47.44 -65.26
C GLN A 302 -8.99 47.15 -63.77
N PRO A 303 -8.58 48.15 -62.97
CA PRO A 303 -8.26 47.99 -61.56
C PRO A 303 -9.45 47.50 -60.71
N GLY A 304 -9.38 46.28 -60.17
CA GLY A 304 -10.38 45.74 -59.25
C GLY A 304 -10.07 46.01 -57.77
N ASN A 305 -11.07 45.82 -56.88
CA ASN A 305 -10.86 45.93 -55.43
C ASN A 305 -10.20 44.65 -54.85
N ASN A 306 -8.89 44.54 -55.09
CA ASN A 306 -7.96 43.50 -54.63
C ASN A 306 -6.50 44.03 -54.68
N PRO A 307 -5.52 43.35 -54.05
CA PRO A 307 -4.12 43.82 -54.03
C PRO A 307 -3.52 44.14 -55.41
N LEU A 308 -3.66 43.23 -56.38
CA LEU A 308 -3.15 43.44 -57.74
C LEU A 308 -3.85 44.63 -58.43
N GLY A 309 -5.16 44.77 -58.22
CA GLY A 309 -5.91 45.92 -58.72
C GLY A 309 -5.42 47.26 -58.15
N ARG A 310 -4.95 47.32 -56.89
CA ARG A 310 -4.37 48.56 -56.33
C ARG A 310 -3.00 48.89 -56.92
N VAL A 311 -2.14 47.90 -57.15
CA VAL A 311 -0.88 48.08 -57.91
C VAL A 311 -1.16 48.56 -59.35
N LEU A 312 -2.15 47.96 -60.03
CA LEU A 312 -2.59 48.39 -61.37
C LEU A 312 -3.16 49.82 -61.39
N ALA A 313 -3.83 50.27 -60.33
CA ALA A 313 -4.32 51.65 -60.21
C ALA A 313 -3.17 52.66 -60.11
N VAL A 314 -2.07 52.32 -59.42
CA VAL A 314 -0.85 53.16 -59.38
C VAL A 314 -0.20 53.24 -60.76
N TYR A 315 -0.07 52.13 -61.48
CA TYR A 315 0.41 52.14 -62.86
C TYR A 315 -0.43 53.08 -63.75
N GLN A 316 -1.77 52.99 -63.69
CA GLN A 316 -2.64 53.83 -64.52
C GLN A 316 -2.60 55.32 -64.13
N LYS A 317 -2.34 55.65 -62.87
CA LYS A 317 -2.24 57.03 -62.38
C LYS A 317 -0.91 57.69 -62.79
N ASP A 318 0.19 56.95 -62.69
CA ASP A 318 1.55 57.49 -62.78
C ASP A 318 2.28 57.09 -64.09
N LYS A 319 1.56 56.52 -65.08
CA LYS A 319 2.08 56.08 -66.41
C LYS A 319 2.87 57.13 -67.20
N HIS A 320 2.67 58.42 -66.93
CA HIS A 320 3.34 59.53 -67.64
C HIS A 320 4.64 60.01 -66.95
N ARG A 321 5.17 59.27 -65.95
CA ARG A 321 6.49 59.50 -65.36
C ARG A 321 7.58 58.74 -66.12
N SER A 322 8.85 59.01 -65.80
CA SER A 322 9.95 58.15 -66.27
C SER A 322 9.85 56.73 -65.68
N VAL A 323 10.51 55.79 -66.34
CA VAL A 323 10.50 54.35 -66.00
C VAL A 323 10.92 54.11 -64.55
N GLU A 324 11.97 54.81 -64.08
CA GLU A 324 12.52 54.67 -62.72
C GLU A 324 11.54 55.24 -61.67
N ALA A 325 10.90 56.36 -61.99
CA ALA A 325 9.90 56.98 -61.12
C ALA A 325 8.59 56.17 -61.05
N LEU A 326 8.28 55.41 -62.11
CA LEU A 326 7.17 54.45 -62.13
C LEU A 326 7.52 53.18 -61.34
N GLU A 327 8.72 52.62 -61.52
CA GLU A 327 9.22 51.46 -60.76
C GLU A 327 9.16 51.70 -59.26
N LEU A 328 9.71 52.83 -58.78
CA LEU A 328 9.69 53.21 -57.37
C LEU A 328 8.26 53.29 -56.79
N ARG A 329 7.28 53.78 -57.56
CA ARG A 329 5.87 53.86 -57.13
C ARG A 329 5.16 52.50 -57.13
N LEU A 330 5.54 51.59 -58.04
CA LEU A 330 5.02 50.22 -58.03
C LEU A 330 5.64 49.39 -56.89
N LEU A 331 6.92 49.58 -56.58
CA LEU A 331 7.57 48.97 -55.41
C LEU A 331 6.95 49.45 -54.09
N GLU A 332 6.73 50.77 -53.93
CA GLU A 332 6.00 51.36 -52.80
C GLU A 332 4.63 50.70 -52.60
N ALA A 333 3.83 50.59 -53.67
CA ALA A 333 2.51 49.94 -53.64
C ALA A 333 2.57 48.44 -53.29
N VAL A 334 3.62 47.73 -53.71
CA VAL A 334 3.81 46.30 -53.37
C VAL A 334 4.19 46.12 -51.89
N VAL A 335 5.01 47.02 -51.32
CA VAL A 335 5.39 46.99 -49.89
C VAL A 335 4.20 47.33 -48.98
N ASP A 336 3.36 48.29 -49.39
CA ASP A 336 2.09 48.57 -48.70
C ASP A 336 1.16 47.34 -48.70
N GLU A 337 1.02 46.64 -49.82
CA GLU A 337 0.21 45.42 -49.89
C GLU A 337 0.83 44.25 -49.10
N GLN A 338 2.16 44.07 -49.13
CA GLN A 338 2.86 43.09 -48.29
C GLN A 338 2.52 43.28 -46.82
N THR A 339 2.57 44.52 -46.33
CA THR A 339 2.23 44.87 -44.94
C THR A 339 0.78 44.49 -44.58
N HIS A 340 -0.15 44.60 -45.53
CA HIS A 340 -1.56 44.20 -45.34
C HIS A 340 -1.77 42.68 -45.35
N LEU A 341 -1.03 41.96 -46.20
CA LEU A 341 -1.07 40.49 -46.32
C LEU A 341 -0.47 39.80 -45.09
N GLU A 342 0.67 40.30 -44.59
CA GLU A 342 1.37 39.75 -43.42
C GLU A 342 0.72 40.09 -42.07
N LYS A 343 -0.13 41.11 -42.02
CA LYS A 343 -0.76 41.60 -40.78
C LYS A 343 -1.40 40.45 -39.99
N GLY A 344 -0.92 40.21 -38.77
CA GLY A 344 -1.41 39.15 -37.88
C GLY A 344 -0.73 37.77 -38.04
N LEU A 345 0.04 37.53 -39.11
CA LEU A 345 0.89 36.33 -39.21
C LEU A 345 2.02 36.37 -38.18
N SER A 346 2.57 37.55 -37.91
CA SER A 346 3.54 37.80 -36.84
C SER A 346 2.97 37.48 -35.45
N MET A 347 1.72 37.86 -35.18
CA MET A 347 1.01 37.51 -33.95
C MET A 347 0.82 35.98 -33.85
N LEU A 348 0.40 35.32 -34.93
CA LEU A 348 0.22 33.86 -34.96
C LEU A 348 1.55 33.12 -34.65
N LYS A 349 2.67 33.60 -35.19
CA LYS A 349 4.02 33.10 -34.86
C LYS A 349 4.39 33.33 -33.39
N LEU A 350 4.09 34.51 -32.84
CA LEU A 350 4.35 34.86 -31.45
C LEU A 350 3.56 33.97 -30.48
N LEU A 351 2.25 33.81 -30.69
CA LEU A 351 1.42 32.94 -29.85
C LEU A 351 1.92 31.48 -29.90
N ALA A 352 2.26 30.99 -31.09
CA ALA A 352 2.81 29.64 -31.28
C ALA A 352 4.16 29.43 -30.57
N ALA A 353 5.00 30.47 -30.45
CA ALA A 353 6.26 30.43 -29.71
C ALA A 353 6.08 30.59 -28.18
N LEU A 354 5.04 31.30 -27.74
CA LEU A 354 4.72 31.49 -26.31
C LEU A 354 4.06 30.26 -25.68
N ALA A 355 3.26 29.48 -26.42
CA ALA A 355 2.55 28.33 -25.86
C ALA A 355 3.46 27.27 -25.18
N PRO A 356 4.62 26.88 -25.74
CA PRO A 356 5.56 25.98 -25.04
C PRO A 356 6.25 26.65 -23.85
N MET A 357 6.54 27.96 -23.92
CA MET A 357 7.13 28.71 -22.81
C MET A 357 6.18 28.80 -21.61
N LEU A 358 4.88 28.95 -21.86
CA LEU A 358 3.85 28.86 -20.83
C LEU A 358 3.70 27.42 -20.29
N GLY A 359 3.87 26.39 -21.14
CA GLY A 359 3.92 25.00 -20.69
C GLY A 359 5.06 24.74 -19.70
N LEU A 360 6.26 25.29 -19.98
CA LEU A 360 7.43 25.27 -19.11
C LEU A 360 7.25 26.11 -17.83
N LEU A 361 6.59 27.26 -17.90
CA LEU A 361 6.19 28.01 -16.70
C LEU A 361 5.30 27.14 -15.79
N GLY A 362 4.38 26.38 -16.39
CA GLY A 362 3.52 25.43 -15.68
C GLY A 362 4.27 24.28 -14.99
N THR A 363 5.37 23.78 -15.56
CA THR A 363 6.19 22.77 -14.86
C THR A 363 6.85 23.35 -13.62
N VAL A 364 7.39 24.57 -13.73
CA VAL A 364 8.01 25.27 -12.60
C VAL A 364 6.98 25.51 -11.50
N THR A 365 5.75 25.97 -11.82
CA THR A 365 4.71 26.17 -10.81
C THR A 365 4.24 24.87 -10.16
N GLY A 366 3.99 23.80 -10.93
CA GLY A 366 3.54 22.51 -10.40
C GLY A 366 4.61 21.83 -9.53
N MET A 367 5.89 21.98 -9.88
CA MET A 367 6.99 21.51 -9.03
C MET A 367 7.15 22.33 -7.75
N ILE A 368 6.96 23.65 -7.79
CA ILE A 368 6.96 24.50 -6.58
C ILE A 368 5.82 24.07 -5.63
N GLU A 369 4.61 23.87 -6.15
CA GLU A 369 3.46 23.37 -5.38
C GLU A 369 3.73 21.97 -4.79
N THR A 370 4.34 21.08 -5.57
CA THR A 370 4.78 19.75 -5.08
C THR A 370 5.77 19.88 -3.92
N PHE A 371 6.78 20.74 -4.02
CA PHE A 371 7.74 20.96 -2.93
C PHE A 371 7.10 21.62 -1.69
N GLN A 372 6.12 22.52 -1.87
CA GLN A 372 5.37 23.11 -0.76
C GLN A 372 4.61 22.03 0.03
N VAL A 373 3.93 21.11 -0.65
CA VAL A 373 3.28 19.94 -0.03
C VAL A 373 4.30 19.12 0.79
N ILE A 374 5.46 18.80 0.22
CA ILE A 374 6.52 18.05 0.93
C ILE A 374 7.00 18.81 2.18
N THR A 375 7.15 20.13 2.13
CA THR A 375 7.58 20.91 3.30
C THR A 375 6.51 21.04 4.38
N GLN A 376 5.22 20.93 4.04
CA GLN A 376 4.12 21.09 4.99
C GLN A 376 3.66 19.75 5.61
N PHE A 377 3.64 18.67 4.82
CA PHE A 377 3.10 17.36 5.22
C PHE A 377 4.16 16.24 5.26
N GLY A 378 5.42 16.55 4.93
CA GLY A 378 6.48 15.57 4.75
C GLY A 378 6.34 14.77 3.46
N ASN A 379 7.15 13.72 3.33
CA ASN A 379 7.10 12.77 2.21
C ASN A 379 6.14 11.58 2.47
N GLY A 380 5.16 11.75 3.36
CA GLY A 380 4.35 10.65 3.90
C GLY A 380 3.29 10.07 2.95
N ASP A 381 2.72 10.89 2.05
CA ASP A 381 1.75 10.42 1.05
C ASP A 381 2.14 10.85 -0.38
N PRO A 382 2.66 9.91 -1.21
CA PRO A 382 2.94 10.15 -2.61
C PRO A 382 1.73 10.58 -3.46
N LYS A 383 0.48 10.30 -3.04
CA LYS A 383 -0.72 10.70 -3.79
C LYS A 383 -0.91 12.21 -3.81
N VAL A 384 -0.64 12.90 -2.69
CA VAL A 384 -0.73 14.36 -2.61
C VAL A 384 0.36 15.01 -3.48
N MET A 385 1.57 14.44 -3.47
CA MET A 385 2.67 14.86 -4.35
C MET A 385 2.37 14.65 -5.84
N ALA A 386 1.65 13.58 -6.20
CA ALA A 386 1.31 13.28 -7.59
C ALA A 386 0.44 14.36 -8.26
N GLY A 387 -0.30 15.17 -7.49
CA GLY A 387 -1.13 16.26 -8.00
C GLY A 387 -0.31 17.34 -8.73
N GLY A 388 0.68 17.93 -8.08
CA GLY A 388 1.52 18.99 -8.66
C GLY A 388 2.41 18.49 -9.80
N ILE A 389 2.89 17.24 -9.71
CA ILE A 389 3.63 16.56 -10.79
C ILE A 389 2.73 16.35 -12.02
N SER A 390 1.47 15.94 -11.81
CA SER A 390 0.48 15.79 -12.89
C SER A 390 0.18 17.14 -13.55
N MET A 391 0.00 18.21 -12.76
CA MET A 391 -0.20 19.58 -13.27
C MET A 391 0.95 20.02 -14.18
N ALA A 392 2.20 19.85 -13.73
CA ALA A 392 3.40 20.17 -14.50
C ALA A 392 3.47 19.43 -15.85
N LEU A 393 3.18 18.12 -15.86
CA LEU A 393 3.19 17.33 -17.09
C LEU A 393 2.06 17.76 -18.04
N VAL A 394 0.86 18.01 -17.51
CA VAL A 394 -0.28 18.48 -18.29
C VAL A 394 -0.02 19.83 -18.96
N THR A 395 0.53 20.83 -18.25
CA THR A 395 0.78 22.15 -18.85
C THR A 395 1.80 22.07 -20.00
N THR A 396 2.79 21.17 -19.89
CA THR A 396 3.74 20.90 -20.97
C THR A 396 3.04 20.35 -22.22
N VAL A 397 2.19 19.32 -22.04
CA VAL A 397 1.43 18.72 -23.14
C VAL A 397 0.48 19.75 -23.77
N LEU A 398 -0.23 20.55 -22.98
CA LEU A 398 -1.09 21.62 -23.48
C LEU A 398 -0.31 22.67 -24.28
N GLY A 399 0.88 23.07 -23.81
CA GLY A 399 1.74 24.02 -24.50
C GLY A 399 2.18 23.53 -25.88
N LEU A 400 2.59 22.26 -25.98
CA LEU A 400 3.01 21.63 -27.25
C LEU A 400 1.82 21.40 -28.19
N VAL A 401 0.72 20.83 -27.69
CA VAL A 401 -0.51 20.59 -28.47
C VAL A 401 -1.14 21.90 -28.97
N SER A 402 -0.95 23.01 -28.24
CA SER A 402 -1.36 24.34 -28.70
C SER A 402 -0.39 24.97 -29.70
N ALA A 403 0.92 24.74 -29.56
CA ALA A 403 1.93 25.30 -30.45
C ALA A 403 1.89 24.71 -31.87
N MET A 404 1.75 23.39 -32.00
CA MET A 404 1.86 22.70 -33.29
C MET A 404 0.82 23.17 -34.34
N PRO A 405 -0.49 23.29 -34.03
CA PRO A 405 -1.47 23.82 -34.98
C PRO A 405 -1.23 25.28 -35.36
N LEU A 406 -0.78 26.11 -34.41
CA LEU A 406 -0.51 27.53 -34.65
C LEU A 406 0.74 27.75 -35.52
N LEU A 407 1.81 26.96 -35.31
CA LEU A 407 2.98 26.95 -36.19
C LEU A 407 2.62 26.48 -37.61
N LEU A 408 1.84 25.39 -37.73
CA LEU A 408 1.40 24.88 -39.03
C LEU A 408 0.54 25.91 -39.78
N ALA A 409 -0.41 26.55 -39.08
CA ALA A 409 -1.22 27.62 -39.63
C ALA A 409 -0.37 28.83 -40.03
N HIS A 410 0.61 29.25 -39.21
CA HIS A 410 1.54 30.33 -39.57
C HIS A 410 2.29 30.00 -40.87
N ASN A 411 2.88 28.81 -40.98
CA ASN A 411 3.66 28.41 -42.16
C ASN A 411 2.79 28.37 -43.44
N VAL A 412 1.59 27.79 -43.36
CA VAL A 412 0.65 27.69 -44.51
C VAL A 412 0.13 29.06 -44.94
N LEU A 413 -0.13 29.98 -44.00
CA LEU A 413 -0.62 31.33 -44.32
C LEU A 413 0.50 32.27 -44.77
N SER A 414 1.70 32.15 -44.19
CA SER A 414 2.91 32.88 -44.61
C SER A 414 3.31 32.51 -46.03
N SER A 415 3.35 31.20 -46.36
CA SER A 415 3.57 30.75 -47.73
C SER A 415 2.52 31.30 -48.71
N GLN A 416 1.25 31.42 -48.31
CA GLN A 416 0.22 32.02 -49.15
C GLN A 416 0.37 33.54 -49.32
N ALA A 417 0.79 34.26 -48.29
CA ALA A 417 1.10 35.70 -48.39
C ALA A 417 2.28 35.95 -49.34
N GLU A 418 3.37 35.18 -49.22
CA GLU A 418 4.54 35.29 -50.10
C GLU A 418 4.21 34.92 -51.55
N ASN A 419 3.40 33.88 -51.78
CA ASN A 419 2.91 33.55 -53.12
C ASN A 419 2.06 34.68 -53.74
N ILE A 420 1.30 35.43 -52.94
CA ILE A 420 0.58 36.62 -53.42
C ILE A 420 1.57 37.75 -53.71
N ARG A 421 2.48 38.07 -52.79
CA ARG A 421 3.53 39.09 -52.93
C ARG A 421 4.33 38.90 -54.23
N SER A 422 4.81 37.68 -54.49
CA SER A 422 5.56 37.35 -55.71
C SER A 422 4.74 37.52 -57.01
N ILE A 423 3.41 37.39 -56.96
CA ILE A 423 2.53 37.70 -58.10
C ILE A 423 2.46 39.22 -58.32
N LEU A 424 2.34 40.01 -57.24
CA LEU A 424 2.32 41.49 -57.33
C LEU A 424 3.64 42.03 -57.92
N GLU A 425 4.78 41.54 -57.42
CA GLU A 425 6.12 41.89 -57.94
C GLU A 425 6.26 41.58 -59.43
N LYS A 426 5.91 40.36 -59.87
CA LYS A 426 6.02 39.93 -61.27
C LYS A 426 5.13 40.75 -62.20
N GLN A 427 3.96 41.18 -61.74
CA GLN A 427 3.09 42.07 -62.52
C GLN A 427 3.61 43.51 -62.54
N GLY A 428 4.12 44.03 -61.42
CA GLY A 428 4.77 45.34 -61.34
C GLY A 428 5.95 45.46 -62.31
N ILE A 429 6.89 44.51 -62.25
CA ILE A 429 8.06 44.46 -63.13
C ILE A 429 7.64 44.36 -64.61
N GLY A 430 6.63 43.54 -64.93
CA GLY A 430 6.09 43.44 -66.29
C GLY A 430 5.53 44.77 -66.83
N LEU A 431 4.86 45.56 -65.98
CA LEU A 431 4.32 46.87 -66.34
C LEU A 431 5.41 47.94 -66.52
N VAL A 432 6.51 47.86 -65.76
CA VAL A 432 7.71 48.70 -65.94
C VAL A 432 8.38 48.37 -67.27
N ALA A 433 8.56 47.08 -67.59
CA ALA A 433 9.11 46.63 -68.88
C ALA A 433 8.24 47.07 -70.08
N GLU A 434 6.91 46.88 -70.01
CA GLU A 434 5.96 47.32 -71.04
C GLU A 434 5.93 48.86 -71.23
N GLN A 435 6.40 49.63 -70.25
CA GLN A 435 6.57 51.07 -70.38
C GLN A 435 7.95 51.42 -70.95
N ALA A 436 9.02 50.80 -70.47
CA ALA A 436 10.38 50.99 -70.99
C ALA A 436 10.50 50.64 -72.48
N GLU A 437 9.83 49.57 -72.94
CA GLU A 437 9.77 49.20 -74.37
C GLU A 437 9.02 50.22 -75.23
N ARG A 438 8.06 50.97 -74.66
CA ARG A 438 7.34 52.05 -75.36
C ARG A 438 8.12 53.36 -75.43
N ASP A 439 8.92 53.63 -74.42
CA ASP A 439 9.71 54.87 -74.34
C ASP A 439 11.02 54.78 -75.14
N MET A 440 11.36 53.60 -75.69
CA MET A 440 12.42 53.46 -76.70
C MET A 440 11.99 54.07 -78.04
N PRO A 441 12.81 54.97 -78.65
CA PRO A 441 12.45 55.62 -79.91
C PRO A 441 12.45 54.63 -81.08
N SER A 442 11.31 54.54 -81.79
CA SER A 442 11.16 53.62 -82.91
C SER A 442 12.05 54.02 -84.09
N ASN A 443 13.10 53.23 -84.36
CA ASN A 443 14.04 53.48 -85.45
C ASN A 443 13.43 53.15 -86.83
N LYS A 444 12.57 54.06 -87.34
CA LYS A 444 11.92 53.99 -88.66
C LYS A 444 11.68 55.38 -89.27
N SER A 445 12.75 56.05 -89.75
CA SER A 445 12.71 56.89 -90.97
C SER A 445 14.06 57.58 -91.21
N HIS A 446 14.93 56.99 -92.04
CA HIS A 446 16.00 57.69 -92.78
C HIS A 446 16.51 56.81 -93.93
N SER A 447 15.66 56.61 -94.95
CA SER A 447 16.03 55.84 -96.16
C SER A 447 15.26 56.29 -97.41
N ASN A 448 15.36 57.59 -97.76
CA ASN A 448 15.16 58.11 -99.12
C ASN A 448 15.66 59.57 -99.21
N THR A 449 15.77 60.08 -100.46
CA THR A 449 16.13 61.46 -100.88
C THR A 449 17.60 61.91 -100.72
N LEU A 450 18.53 61.20 -101.36
CA LEU A 450 19.78 61.78 -101.93
C LEU A 450 20.14 61.07 -103.24
N ALA A 451 19.27 61.18 -104.25
CA ALA A 451 19.44 60.51 -105.55
C ALA A 451 18.86 61.31 -106.74
N GLU A 452 18.76 62.65 -106.63
CA GLU A 452 18.28 63.50 -107.73
C GLU A 452 18.87 64.92 -107.60
N ASN A 453 19.99 65.18 -108.30
CA ASN A 453 20.52 66.48 -108.73
C ASN A 453 21.90 66.27 -109.40
N ALA A 454 21.87 65.74 -110.63
CA ALA A 454 23.04 65.61 -111.50
C ALA A 454 22.59 65.70 -112.97
N ALA A 455 22.47 66.93 -113.47
CA ALA A 455 22.14 67.29 -114.85
C ALA A 455 22.84 68.63 -115.17
#